data_AF-A0A0L9VH93-F1
#
_entry.id   AF-A0A0L9VH93-F1
#
_cell.length_a   1.000
_cell.length_b   1.000
_cell.length_c   1.000
_cell.angle_alpha   90.00
_cell.angle_beta   90.00
_cell.angle_gamma   90.00
#
_symmetry.space_group_name_H-M   'P 1'
#
loop_
_entity.id
_entity.type
_entity.pdbx_description
1 polymer ?
#
loop_
_entity_poly.entity_id
_entity_poly.type
_entity_poly.pdbx_seq_one_letter_code
_entity_poly.pdbx_strand_id
1 'polypeptide(L)'
;MGTVCCISKFATLNYVRSRPFSSFLPSHPFPSTTSTNFSLASSFSSSVTLSFTWNDAIGISESQTDTQDRSRYLQGFFNKVQLCNRGSEKQSEFLPFVVEDHIVGFIHNGFVEHLRGFGDVFVFPKEKFNGGPNGDFVSLHPMLKTADERTSAVGYVVQQLGEERIPGIRNELYPVTSSFGAPIFFSLERAAAPYFGIKAYGVHMNGYVEVDGQKHLWIGKRSDTKQTYPGMLDHLVAGGLPHGIDCQENVIKECEEEAGIPRSLSVKAIPVGAVSYMDIDGYRYKRDVLFCYDLKLPKDFIPNNEDGEVDSFKLIPVRQVAEVIHTSLLNIMDIWISSVA
;
A
#
# COMPACT_ATOMS: atom_id res chain seq x y z
N MET A 1 12.59 -13.15 10.64
CA MET A 1 13.57 -12.21 10.06
C MET A 1 12.85 -11.50 8.92
N GLY A 2 12.35 -10.28 9.15
CA GLY A 2 11.78 -9.48 8.06
C GLY A 2 12.92 -8.98 7.18
N THR A 3 12.89 -9.31 5.89
CA THR A 3 13.89 -8.85 4.92
C THR A 3 13.27 -7.72 4.12
N VAL A 4 13.75 -6.50 4.32
CA VAL A 4 13.65 -5.48 3.27
C VAL A 4 14.56 -5.94 2.14
N CYS A 5 13.97 -6.42 1.05
CA CYS A 5 14.72 -6.77 -0.14
C CYS A 5 14.82 -5.52 -1.02
N CYS A 6 15.94 -4.80 -0.92
CA CYS A 6 16.27 -3.75 -1.88
C CYS A 6 16.69 -4.42 -3.20
N ILE A 7 15.80 -4.44 -4.18
CA ILE A 7 16.14 -4.89 -5.53
C ILE A 7 16.73 -3.69 -6.27
N SER A 8 18.02 -3.75 -6.60
CA SER A 8 18.67 -2.72 -7.41
C SER A 8 18.25 -2.88 -8.88
N LYS A 9 17.30 -2.03 -9.28
CA LYS A 9 16.64 -1.96 -10.61
C LYS A 9 15.62 -3.07 -10.88
N PHE A 10 14.39 -2.64 -11.14
CA PHE A 10 13.33 -3.45 -11.74
C PHE A 10 13.26 -3.11 -13.24
N ALA A 11 13.17 -4.13 -14.10
CA ALA A 11 12.98 -3.91 -15.53
C ALA A 11 11.54 -3.46 -15.78
N THR A 12 11.37 -2.43 -16.62
CA THR A 12 10.06 -2.06 -17.19
C THR A 12 9.59 -3.22 -18.06
N LEU A 13 8.74 -4.08 -17.52
CA LEU A 13 8.02 -5.08 -18.30
C LEU A 13 6.91 -4.36 -19.06
N ASN A 14 7.15 -4.10 -20.35
CA ASN A 14 6.13 -3.59 -21.26
C ASN A 14 4.98 -4.60 -21.32
N TYR A 15 3.85 -4.28 -20.68
CA TYR A 15 2.65 -5.11 -20.77
C TYR A 15 1.90 -4.81 -22.07
N VAL A 16 1.39 -5.87 -22.70
CA VAL A 16 0.60 -5.80 -23.93
C VAL A 16 -0.72 -5.10 -23.64
N ARG A 17 -1.02 -4.03 -24.38
CA ARG A 17 -2.26 -3.23 -24.30
C ARG A 17 -3.51 -4.12 -24.22
N SER A 18 -4.22 -4.07 -23.10
CA SER A 18 -5.64 -4.45 -23.01
C SER A 18 -6.52 -3.29 -23.49
N ARG A 19 -7.62 -3.63 -24.18
CA ARG A 19 -8.57 -2.67 -24.79
C ARG A 19 -9.42 -1.98 -23.71
N PRO A 20 -9.93 -0.75 -23.96
CA PRO A 20 -10.76 -0.04 -22.98
C PRO A 20 -12.07 -0.77 -22.72
N PHE A 21 -12.44 -0.87 -21.43
CA PHE A 21 -13.68 -1.46 -20.94
C PHE A 21 -14.83 -0.44 -21.01
N SER A 22 -15.99 -0.84 -21.52
CA SER A 22 -17.24 -0.07 -21.41
C SER A 22 -18.05 -0.58 -20.22
N SER A 23 -18.43 0.33 -19.32
CA SER A 23 -19.30 0.05 -18.17
C SER A 23 -20.73 -0.30 -18.63
N PHE A 24 -21.18 -1.53 -18.37
CA PHE A 24 -22.59 -1.89 -18.38
C PHE A 24 -22.92 -2.68 -17.11
N LEU A 25 -23.68 -2.05 -16.21
CA LEU A 25 -24.32 -2.70 -15.07
C LEU A 25 -25.74 -3.10 -15.49
N PRO A 26 -26.16 -4.37 -15.31
CA PRO A 26 -27.58 -4.73 -15.32
C PRO A 26 -28.16 -4.63 -13.90
N SER A 27 -29.29 -3.94 -13.79
CA SER A 27 -30.11 -3.80 -12.59
C SER A 27 -31.16 -4.92 -12.53
N HIS A 28 -31.20 -5.68 -11.43
CA HIS A 28 -32.36 -6.54 -11.09
C HIS A 28 -32.55 -6.66 -9.56
N PRO A 29 -33.78 -6.95 -9.09
CA PRO A 29 -34.30 -6.44 -7.82
C PRO A 29 -34.15 -7.39 -6.62
N PHE A 30 -34.10 -6.76 -5.44
CA PHE A 30 -34.00 -7.32 -4.09
C PHE A 30 -35.22 -8.17 -3.65
N PRO A 31 -34.99 -9.11 -2.72
CA PRO A 31 -35.94 -9.38 -1.64
C PRO A 31 -35.34 -9.07 -0.25
N SER A 32 -36.16 -8.42 0.56
CA SER A 32 -35.92 -8.06 1.96
C SER A 32 -36.10 -9.24 2.92
N THR A 33 -35.24 -9.38 3.94
CA THR A 33 -35.64 -9.97 5.23
C THR A 33 -34.72 -9.62 6.41
N THR A 34 -35.35 -9.02 7.41
CA THR A 34 -35.21 -9.16 8.89
C THR A 34 -33.85 -9.09 9.59
N SER A 35 -33.76 -8.03 10.38
CA SER A 35 -32.80 -7.70 11.44
C SER A 35 -32.88 -8.61 12.67
N THR A 36 -31.72 -9.00 13.22
CA THR A 36 -31.59 -9.40 14.62
C THR A 36 -30.42 -8.67 15.27
N ASN A 37 -30.74 -7.92 16.32
CA ASN A 37 -29.82 -7.10 17.12
C ASN A 37 -28.88 -7.97 17.95
N PHE A 38 -27.57 -7.71 17.86
CA PHE A 38 -26.62 -8.09 18.89
C PHE A 38 -25.78 -6.87 19.28
N SER A 39 -25.73 -6.64 20.58
CA SER A 39 -25.12 -5.48 21.25
C SER A 39 -23.60 -5.50 21.16
N LEU A 40 -23.02 -4.43 20.60
CA LEU A 40 -21.60 -4.12 20.62
C LEU A 40 -21.18 -3.52 21.96
N ALA A 41 -20.14 -4.10 22.56
CA ALA A 41 -19.38 -3.46 23.64
C ALA A 41 -18.35 -2.52 23.02
N SER A 42 -18.50 -1.21 23.25
CA SER A 42 -17.55 -0.18 22.86
C SER A 42 -16.33 -0.23 23.78
N SER A 43 -15.15 -0.49 23.21
CA SER A 43 -13.89 -0.20 23.88
C SER A 43 -13.38 1.14 23.38
N PHE A 44 -13.38 2.12 24.31
CA PHE A 44 -12.78 3.43 24.12
C PHE A 44 -11.26 3.27 23.96
N SER A 45 -10.73 3.67 22.79
CA SER A 45 -9.31 4.01 22.66
C SER A 45 -9.19 5.51 22.50
N SER A 46 -8.73 6.17 23.56
CA SER A 46 -8.38 7.58 23.58
C SER A 46 -7.16 7.83 22.68
N SER A 47 -7.41 8.17 21.41
CA SER A 47 -6.39 8.66 20.50
C SER A 47 -6.26 10.17 20.68
N VAL A 48 -5.23 10.62 21.38
CA VAL A 48 -4.77 12.02 21.25
C VAL A 48 -4.19 12.14 19.84
N THR A 49 -4.96 12.71 18.91
CA THR A 49 -4.46 13.11 17.60
C THR A 49 -3.50 14.28 17.80
N LEU A 50 -2.22 13.99 18.01
CA LEU A 50 -1.16 14.97 17.89
C LEU A 50 -1.12 15.39 16.42
N SER A 51 -1.60 16.59 16.10
CA SER A 51 -1.49 17.14 14.75
C SER A 51 -0.02 17.46 14.49
N PHE A 52 0.57 16.76 13.51
CA PHE A 52 1.96 17.00 13.14
C PHE A 52 2.08 18.32 12.40
N THR A 53 3.02 19.16 12.84
CA THR A 53 3.32 20.45 12.23
C THR A 53 4.72 20.46 11.63
N TRP A 54 4.95 21.37 10.69
CA TRP A 54 6.29 21.60 10.15
C TRP A 54 7.30 22.09 11.20
N ASN A 55 6.83 22.62 12.33
CA ASN A 55 7.70 23.02 13.43
C ASN A 55 8.24 21.80 14.18
N ASP A 56 7.43 20.74 14.31
CA ASP A 56 7.88 19.47 14.89
C ASP A 56 8.98 18.84 14.04
N ALA A 57 8.84 18.90 12.71
CA ALA A 57 9.87 18.42 11.76
C ALA A 57 11.20 19.19 11.90
N ILE A 58 11.16 20.52 12.01
CA ILE A 58 12.37 21.35 12.07
C ILE A 58 13.03 21.28 13.45
N GLY A 59 12.24 21.34 14.53
CA GLY A 59 12.74 21.42 15.91
C GLY A 59 13.54 20.19 16.34
N ILE A 60 13.25 19.03 15.73
CA ILE A 60 14.03 17.80 15.91
C ILE A 60 15.50 17.98 15.48
N SER A 61 15.75 18.78 14.43
CA SER A 61 17.09 18.90 13.81
C SER A 61 18.07 19.78 14.56
N GLU A 62 17.61 20.68 15.44
CA GLU A 62 18.45 21.65 16.16
C GLU A 62 19.03 21.10 17.47
N SER A 63 18.64 19.88 17.87
CA SER A 63 18.86 19.38 19.23
C SER A 63 20.08 18.47 19.44
N GLN A 64 20.93 18.19 18.43
CA GLN A 64 22.06 17.27 18.61
C GLN A 64 23.42 17.83 18.15
N THR A 65 24.24 18.10 19.15
CA THR A 65 25.69 18.30 19.07
C THR A 65 26.41 16.99 18.84
N ASP A 66 27.36 17.01 17.91
CA ASP A 66 28.37 16.00 17.58
C ASP A 66 28.83 15.18 18.80
N THR A 67 28.34 13.93 18.92
CA THR A 67 28.97 12.73 19.51
C THR A 67 27.91 11.67 19.82
N GLN A 68 27.30 11.06 18.80
CA GLN A 68 26.30 10.01 19.00
C GLN A 68 26.85 8.64 18.59
N ASP A 69 26.77 7.69 19.52
CA ASP A 69 26.96 6.26 19.28
C ASP A 69 26.19 5.82 18.02
N ARG A 70 26.92 5.50 16.95
CA ARG A 70 26.38 5.08 15.65
C ARG A 70 25.37 3.93 15.80
N SER A 71 25.55 3.07 16.81
CA SER A 71 24.60 1.99 17.10
C SER A 71 23.23 2.52 17.50
N ARG A 72 23.18 3.57 18.35
CA ARG A 72 21.93 4.19 18.78
C ARG A 72 21.25 4.95 17.65
N TYR A 73 22.02 5.63 16.80
CA TYR A 73 21.50 6.31 15.61
C TYR A 73 20.81 5.33 14.65
N LEU A 74 21.49 4.22 14.34
CA LEU A 74 20.90 3.18 13.47
C LEU A 74 19.71 2.47 14.10
N GLN A 75 19.62 2.39 15.43
CA GLN A 75 18.51 1.72 16.11
C GLN A 75 17.16 2.37 15.81
N GLY A 76 17.07 3.69 15.70
CA GLY A 76 15.81 4.37 15.35
C GLY A 76 15.26 3.91 14.00
N PHE A 77 16.15 3.77 13.01
CA PHE A 77 15.82 3.24 11.69
C PHE A 77 15.42 1.76 11.73
N PHE A 78 16.15 0.92 12.46
CA PHE A 78 15.76 -0.49 12.62
C PHE A 78 14.39 -0.66 13.26
N ASN A 79 14.04 0.19 14.23
CA ASN A 79 12.71 0.18 14.83
C ASN A 79 11.62 0.48 13.78
N LYS A 80 11.88 1.38 12.81
CA LYS A 80 10.96 1.64 11.68
C LYS A 80 10.81 0.42 10.76
N VAL A 81 11.90 -0.28 10.43
CA VAL A 81 11.83 -1.55 9.68
C VAL A 81 10.93 -2.54 10.42
N GLN A 82 11.15 -2.70 11.72
CA GLN A 82 10.40 -3.65 12.55
C GLN A 82 8.92 -3.28 12.64
N LEU A 83 8.59 -2.00 12.74
CA LEU A 83 7.22 -1.51 12.73
C LEU A 83 6.50 -1.80 11.41
N CYS A 84 7.20 -1.85 10.28
CA CYS A 84 6.61 -2.26 8.99
C CYS A 84 6.59 -3.79 8.80
N ASN A 85 7.15 -4.55 9.76
CA ASN A 85 7.30 -6.00 9.69
C ASN A 85 6.68 -6.74 10.91
N ARG A 86 5.61 -6.19 11.49
CA ARG A 86 4.99 -6.74 12.71
C ARG A 86 4.11 -7.94 12.44
N GLY A 87 3.92 -8.75 13.47
CA GLY A 87 2.99 -9.88 13.43
C GLY A 87 3.47 -11.04 12.57
N SER A 88 4.73 -11.04 12.12
CA SER A 88 5.30 -12.10 11.28
C SER A 88 5.21 -13.50 11.90
N GLU A 89 5.19 -13.59 13.23
CA GLU A 89 4.98 -14.82 13.99
C GLU A 89 3.57 -15.41 13.84
N LYS A 90 2.59 -14.60 13.41
CA LYS A 90 1.19 -15.00 13.22
C LYS A 90 0.89 -15.50 11.81
N GLN A 91 1.89 -15.63 10.94
CA GLN A 91 1.69 -16.13 9.57
C GLN A 91 0.98 -17.49 9.51
N SER A 92 1.17 -18.35 10.51
CA SER A 92 0.51 -19.65 10.61
C SER A 92 -1.01 -19.56 10.83
N GLU A 93 -1.54 -18.39 11.20
CA GLU A 93 -2.97 -18.12 11.36
C GLU A 93 -3.67 -17.84 10.02
N PHE A 94 -2.94 -17.85 8.91
CA PHE A 94 -3.46 -17.55 7.57
C PHE A 94 -3.37 -18.77 6.65
N LEU A 95 -4.45 -19.01 5.91
CA LEU A 95 -4.48 -20.01 4.85
C LEU A 95 -3.99 -19.39 3.54
N PRO A 96 -3.18 -20.12 2.74
CA PRO A 96 -2.90 -19.72 1.37
C PRO A 96 -4.19 -19.51 0.59
N PHE A 97 -4.28 -18.40 -0.14
CA PHE A 97 -5.31 -18.17 -1.14
C PHE A 97 -4.73 -18.48 -2.52
N VAL A 98 -5.26 -19.53 -3.15
CA VAL A 98 -4.71 -20.15 -4.34
C VAL A 98 -5.67 -19.98 -5.52
N VAL A 99 -5.14 -19.55 -6.66
CA VAL A 99 -5.86 -19.48 -7.93
C VAL A 99 -4.98 -20.13 -9.00
N GLU A 100 -5.52 -21.11 -9.73
CA GLU A 100 -4.79 -21.85 -10.77
C GLU A 100 -3.40 -22.33 -10.29
N ASP A 101 -3.34 -22.99 -9.14
CA ASP A 101 -2.12 -23.51 -8.50
C ASP A 101 -1.08 -22.46 -8.06
N HIS A 102 -1.42 -21.17 -8.13
CA HIS A 102 -0.56 -20.08 -7.66
C HIS A 102 -1.08 -19.49 -6.35
N ILE A 103 -0.20 -19.33 -5.36
CA ILE A 103 -0.51 -18.53 -4.17
C ILE A 103 -0.58 -17.06 -4.59
N VAL A 104 -1.78 -16.51 -4.52
CA VAL A 104 -2.05 -15.10 -4.82
C VAL A 104 -2.26 -14.26 -3.56
N GLY A 105 -2.55 -14.90 -2.43
CA GLY A 105 -2.73 -14.21 -1.16
C GLY A 105 -2.74 -15.13 0.05
N PHE A 106 -3.16 -14.59 1.19
CA PHE A 106 -3.23 -15.27 2.47
C PHE A 106 -4.42 -14.74 3.27
N ILE A 107 -5.36 -15.60 3.65
CA ILE A 107 -6.61 -15.22 4.32
C ILE A 107 -6.59 -15.75 5.74
N HIS A 108 -6.86 -14.90 6.72
CA HIS A 108 -6.89 -15.30 8.13
C HIS A 108 -7.95 -16.39 8.37
N ASN A 109 -7.63 -17.40 9.19
CA ASN A 109 -8.54 -18.51 9.52
C ASN A 109 -9.91 -18.03 10.02
N GLY A 110 -9.93 -16.99 10.88
CA GLY A 110 -11.17 -16.39 11.36
C GLY A 110 -11.93 -15.58 10.30
N PHE A 111 -11.25 -15.02 9.30
CA PHE A 111 -11.90 -14.26 8.23
C PHE A 111 -12.55 -15.20 7.20
N VAL A 112 -11.94 -16.37 6.98
CA VAL A 112 -12.48 -17.45 6.13
C VAL A 112 -13.92 -17.82 6.51
N GLU A 113 -14.28 -17.78 7.79
CA GLU A 113 -15.64 -18.09 8.24
C GLU A 113 -16.71 -17.17 7.61
N HIS A 114 -16.34 -15.94 7.24
CA HIS A 114 -17.23 -15.02 6.51
C HIS A 114 -17.34 -15.34 5.02
N LEU A 115 -16.39 -16.09 4.47
CA LEU A 115 -16.37 -16.50 3.08
C LEU A 115 -17.09 -17.83 2.83
N ARG A 116 -17.25 -18.67 3.88
CA ARG A 116 -17.89 -20.00 3.76
C ARG A 116 -19.34 -19.96 3.27
N GLY A 117 -20.05 -18.87 3.51
CA GLY A 117 -21.42 -18.67 3.04
C GLY A 117 -21.53 -18.52 1.51
N PHE A 118 -20.42 -18.20 0.83
CA PHE A 118 -20.35 -17.94 -0.61
C PHE A 118 -19.75 -19.14 -1.35
N GLY A 119 -20.38 -20.31 -1.22
CA GLY A 119 -19.87 -21.58 -1.76
C GLY A 119 -19.81 -21.66 -3.29
N ASP A 120 -20.49 -20.74 -3.99
CA ASP A 120 -20.42 -20.52 -5.42
C ASP A 120 -19.22 -19.65 -5.85
N VAL A 121 -18.55 -18.99 -4.90
CA VAL A 121 -17.37 -18.14 -5.12
C VAL A 121 -16.11 -18.74 -4.51
N PHE A 122 -16.17 -19.25 -3.28
CA PHE A 122 -15.03 -19.78 -2.54
C PHE A 122 -15.19 -21.27 -2.23
N VAL A 123 -14.11 -22.02 -2.44
CA VAL A 123 -14.00 -23.44 -2.08
C VAL A 123 -12.85 -23.64 -1.10
N PHE A 124 -12.96 -24.68 -0.28
CA PHE A 124 -11.99 -25.02 0.78
C PHE A 124 -11.56 -26.48 0.61
N PRO A 125 -10.64 -26.78 -0.33
CA PRO A 125 -10.22 -28.14 -0.60
C PRO A 125 -9.48 -28.75 0.59
N LYS A 126 -9.64 -30.07 0.77
CA LYS A 126 -8.93 -30.86 1.81
C LYS A 126 -7.65 -31.51 1.29
N GLU A 127 -7.31 -31.28 0.03
CA GLU A 127 -6.10 -31.81 -0.60
C GLU A 127 -4.89 -31.02 -0.12
N LYS A 128 -3.76 -31.70 0.05
CA LYS A 128 -2.53 -31.03 0.50
C LYS A 128 -1.99 -30.15 -0.63
N PHE A 129 -2.08 -28.83 -0.45
CA PHE A 129 -1.29 -27.90 -1.25
C PHE A 129 0.14 -27.85 -0.73
N ASN A 130 1.14 -27.95 -1.62
CA ASN A 130 2.58 -27.91 -1.28
C ASN A 130 3.06 -26.49 -0.89
N GLY A 131 2.29 -25.78 -0.07
CA GLY A 131 2.56 -24.40 0.33
C GLY A 131 1.89 -23.92 1.63
N GLY A 132 1.14 -24.77 2.35
CA GLY A 132 0.53 -24.43 3.65
C GLY A 132 1.01 -25.36 4.78
N PRO A 133 1.05 -24.90 6.05
CA PRO A 133 1.55 -25.69 7.18
C PRO A 133 0.74 -26.97 7.46
N ASN A 134 -0.55 -26.98 7.10
CA ASN A 134 -1.45 -28.13 7.28
C ASN A 134 -1.98 -28.71 5.95
N GLY A 135 -1.60 -28.13 4.80
CA GLY A 135 -2.13 -28.49 3.48
C GLY A 135 -3.45 -27.83 3.10
N ASP A 136 -4.20 -27.26 4.04
CA ASP A 136 -5.45 -26.52 3.79
C ASP A 136 -5.19 -25.19 3.06
N PHE A 137 -6.10 -24.82 2.16
CA PHE A 137 -6.07 -23.55 1.42
C PHE A 137 -7.47 -23.11 1.03
N VAL A 138 -7.58 -21.84 0.62
CA VAL A 138 -8.80 -21.27 0.04
C VAL A 138 -8.58 -21.11 -1.45
N SER A 139 -9.59 -21.43 -2.26
CA SER A 139 -9.57 -21.18 -3.70
C SER A 139 -10.87 -20.57 -4.20
N LEU A 140 -10.83 -20.02 -5.41
CA LEU A 140 -12.05 -19.63 -6.11
C LEU A 140 -12.74 -20.87 -6.70
N HIS A 141 -14.07 -20.81 -6.77
CA HIS A 141 -14.87 -21.88 -7.32
C HIS A 141 -14.50 -22.14 -8.80
N PRO A 142 -14.34 -23.41 -9.22
CA PRO A 142 -13.81 -23.76 -10.55
C PRO A 142 -14.70 -23.34 -11.73
N MET A 143 -15.94 -22.92 -11.47
CA MET A 143 -16.82 -22.35 -12.49
C MET A 143 -16.43 -20.92 -12.89
N LEU A 144 -15.65 -20.20 -12.08
CA LEU A 144 -15.15 -18.86 -12.38
C LEU A 144 -13.88 -18.97 -13.24
N LYS A 145 -14.07 -19.00 -14.57
CA LYS A 145 -13.01 -19.34 -15.53
C LYS A 145 -12.21 -18.14 -15.99
N THR A 146 -12.83 -16.97 -16.01
CA THR A 146 -12.21 -15.74 -16.52
C THR A 146 -11.85 -14.77 -15.39
N ALA A 147 -10.91 -13.88 -15.66
CA ALA A 147 -10.54 -12.82 -14.72
C ALA A 147 -11.73 -11.90 -14.38
N ASP A 148 -12.60 -11.63 -15.35
CA ASP A 148 -13.79 -10.79 -15.16
C ASP A 148 -14.83 -11.48 -14.28
N GLU A 149 -15.14 -12.76 -14.52
CA GLU A 149 -16.04 -13.54 -13.67
C GLU A 149 -15.56 -13.58 -12.21
N ARG A 150 -14.26 -13.80 -12.01
CA ARG A 150 -13.64 -13.79 -10.66
C ARG A 150 -13.72 -12.40 -10.02
N THR A 151 -13.41 -11.35 -10.78
CA THR A 151 -13.49 -9.95 -10.31
C THR A 151 -14.91 -9.61 -9.88
N SER A 152 -15.91 -9.92 -10.70
CA SER A 152 -17.31 -9.67 -10.38
C SER A 152 -17.80 -10.49 -9.19
N ALA A 153 -17.48 -11.79 -9.14
CA ALA A 153 -17.93 -12.67 -8.05
C ALA A 153 -17.31 -12.27 -6.70
N VAL A 154 -15.99 -12.04 -6.66
CA VAL A 154 -15.31 -11.61 -5.43
C VAL A 154 -15.73 -10.19 -5.05
N GLY A 155 -15.91 -9.29 -6.03
CA GLY A 155 -16.44 -7.94 -5.80
C GLY A 155 -17.85 -7.96 -5.17
N TYR A 156 -18.73 -8.85 -5.62
CA TYR A 156 -20.03 -9.07 -4.99
C TYR A 156 -19.88 -9.50 -3.53
N VAL A 157 -18.98 -10.44 -3.22
CA VAL A 157 -18.75 -10.87 -1.83
C VAL A 157 -18.23 -9.71 -0.97
N VAL A 158 -17.26 -8.93 -1.46
CA VAL A 158 -16.76 -7.74 -0.76
C VAL A 158 -17.89 -6.76 -0.45
N GLN A 159 -18.79 -6.54 -1.41
CA GLN A 159 -19.97 -5.69 -1.21
C GLN A 159 -20.92 -6.26 -0.15
N GLN A 160 -21.19 -7.57 -0.14
CA GLN A 160 -22.05 -8.21 0.86
C GLN A 160 -21.45 -8.19 2.26
N LEU A 161 -20.13 -8.28 2.38
CA LEU A 161 -19.43 -8.17 3.67
C LEU A 161 -19.53 -6.75 4.26
N GLY A 162 -19.57 -5.73 3.39
CA GLY A 162 -19.82 -4.34 3.75
C GLY A 162 -18.74 -3.68 4.62
N GLU A 163 -18.99 -2.42 4.98
CA GLU A 163 -18.07 -1.56 5.75
C GLU A 163 -17.75 -2.10 7.15
N GLU A 164 -18.62 -2.94 7.73
CA GLU A 164 -18.37 -3.55 9.04
C GLU A 164 -17.18 -4.52 9.02
N ARG A 165 -16.87 -5.11 7.86
CA ARG A 165 -15.84 -6.13 7.69
C ARG A 165 -14.68 -5.65 6.83
N ILE A 166 -14.99 -4.91 5.77
CA ILE A 166 -14.00 -4.33 4.86
C ILE A 166 -14.27 -2.82 4.80
N PRO A 167 -13.80 -2.06 5.80
CA PRO A 167 -14.03 -0.63 5.85
C PRO A 167 -13.20 0.13 4.82
N GLY A 168 -13.72 1.27 4.37
CA GLY A 168 -13.00 2.26 3.58
C GLY A 168 -12.86 1.91 2.11
N ILE A 169 -13.96 1.46 1.49
CA ILE A 169 -14.04 1.19 0.04
C ILE A 169 -13.56 2.40 -0.77
N ARG A 170 -12.73 2.16 -1.78
CA ARG A 170 -12.09 3.21 -2.60
C ARG A 170 -12.56 3.23 -4.05
N ASN A 171 -13.32 2.23 -4.49
CA ASN A 171 -13.68 2.04 -5.90
C ASN A 171 -12.43 1.97 -6.81
N GLU A 172 -11.38 1.34 -6.29
CA GLU A 172 -10.08 1.23 -6.95
C GLU A 172 -9.67 -0.24 -6.96
N LEU A 173 -9.42 -0.76 -8.15
CA LEU A 173 -9.11 -2.17 -8.33
C LEU A 173 -7.60 -2.40 -8.36
N TYR A 174 -7.12 -3.27 -7.48
CA TYR A 174 -5.76 -3.78 -7.48
C TYR A 174 -5.67 -5.12 -8.24
N PRO A 175 -4.59 -5.35 -9.00
CA PRO A 175 -4.39 -6.61 -9.71
C PRO A 175 -4.01 -7.74 -8.73
N VAL A 176 -4.70 -8.87 -8.82
CA VAL A 176 -4.35 -10.08 -8.06
C VAL A 176 -3.40 -10.94 -8.89
N THR A 177 -2.15 -11.00 -8.45
CA THR A 177 -1.04 -11.71 -9.12
C THR A 177 -0.26 -12.55 -8.12
N SER A 178 0.48 -13.55 -8.60
CA SER A 178 1.40 -14.33 -7.75
C SER A 178 2.69 -13.56 -7.44
N SER A 179 3.13 -12.71 -8.36
CA SER A 179 4.30 -11.84 -8.25
C SER A 179 4.23 -10.71 -9.28
N PHE A 180 5.09 -9.70 -9.13
CA PHE A 180 5.10 -8.57 -10.05
C PHE A 180 5.47 -9.04 -11.46
N GLY A 181 4.71 -8.59 -12.46
CA GLY A 181 4.88 -9.01 -13.86
C GLY A 181 4.30 -10.40 -14.19
N ALA A 182 3.78 -11.14 -13.22
CA ALA A 182 3.04 -12.37 -13.48
C ALA A 182 1.64 -12.05 -14.07
N PRO A 183 0.98 -13.03 -14.71
CA PRO A 183 -0.39 -12.87 -15.18
C PRO A 183 -1.34 -12.40 -14.08
N ILE A 184 -2.28 -11.54 -14.45
CA ILE A 184 -3.34 -11.06 -13.57
C ILE A 184 -4.46 -12.11 -13.57
N PHE A 185 -4.73 -12.70 -12.41
CA PHE A 185 -5.76 -13.72 -12.26
C PHE A 185 -7.17 -13.14 -12.19
N PHE A 186 -7.29 -11.98 -11.55
CA PHE A 186 -8.49 -11.14 -11.42
C PHE A 186 -8.12 -9.81 -10.74
N SER A 187 -9.09 -8.94 -10.50
CA SER A 187 -8.90 -7.67 -9.79
C SER A 187 -9.72 -7.63 -8.51
N LEU A 188 -9.22 -6.93 -7.49
CA LEU A 188 -9.83 -6.85 -6.16
C LEU A 188 -9.90 -5.40 -5.70
N GLU A 189 -11.00 -5.03 -5.03
CA GLU A 189 -11.14 -3.73 -4.37
C GLU A 189 -9.97 -3.48 -3.39
N ARG A 190 -9.34 -2.31 -3.49
CA ARG A 190 -8.16 -1.92 -2.71
C ARG A 190 -8.34 -2.10 -1.21
N ALA A 191 -9.52 -1.75 -0.68
CA ALA A 191 -9.81 -1.92 0.75
C ALA A 191 -9.80 -3.40 1.20
N ALA A 192 -10.11 -4.33 0.30
CA ALA A 192 -10.12 -5.77 0.57
C ALA A 192 -8.73 -6.41 0.46
N ALA A 193 -7.77 -5.77 -0.23
CA ALA A 193 -6.42 -6.30 -0.43
C ALA A 193 -5.75 -6.90 0.83
N PRO A 194 -5.72 -6.20 2.00
CA PRO A 194 -5.13 -6.76 3.21
C PRO A 194 -5.91 -7.94 3.81
N TYR A 195 -7.23 -8.05 3.60
CA TYR A 195 -8.02 -9.18 4.12
C TYR A 195 -7.83 -10.45 3.27
N PHE A 196 -7.57 -10.27 1.98
CA PHE A 196 -7.21 -11.35 1.07
C PHE A 196 -5.70 -11.67 1.07
N GLY A 197 -4.90 -10.84 1.76
CA GLY A 197 -3.46 -10.97 1.85
C GLY A 197 -2.75 -10.97 0.49
N ILE A 198 -3.33 -10.29 -0.50
CA ILE A 198 -2.72 -10.19 -1.82
C ILE A 198 -1.47 -9.31 -1.76
N LYS A 199 -0.58 -9.44 -2.73
CA LYS A 199 0.49 -8.45 -2.91
C LYS A 199 -0.11 -7.16 -3.44
N ALA A 200 0.16 -6.05 -2.75
CA ALA A 200 -0.16 -4.72 -3.24
C ALA A 200 1.11 -4.03 -3.74
N TYR A 201 0.97 -3.25 -4.80
CA TYR A 201 2.05 -2.53 -5.43
C TYR A 201 1.79 -1.02 -5.32
N GLY A 202 2.85 -0.24 -5.23
CA GLY A 202 2.79 1.22 -5.22
C GLY A 202 4.04 1.83 -5.82
N VAL A 203 3.97 3.11 -6.16
CA VAL A 203 5.10 3.88 -6.67
C VAL A 203 5.37 5.04 -5.72
N HIS A 204 6.64 5.27 -5.39
CA HIS A 204 7.09 6.29 -4.46
C HIS A 204 8.24 7.03 -5.09
N MET A 205 8.19 8.37 -5.12
CA MET A 205 9.18 9.18 -5.83
C MET A 205 9.80 10.24 -4.92
N ASN A 206 11.13 10.20 -4.80
CA ASN A 206 11.93 11.22 -4.15
C ASN A 206 12.15 12.39 -5.13
N GLY A 207 11.40 13.48 -4.93
CA GLY A 207 11.63 14.72 -5.67
C GLY A 207 12.70 15.56 -4.98
N TYR A 208 13.82 15.82 -5.65
CA TYR A 208 14.93 16.55 -5.03
C TYR A 208 15.45 17.69 -5.88
N VAL A 209 15.99 18.71 -5.22
CA VAL A 209 16.76 19.79 -5.83
C VAL A 209 18.16 19.83 -5.22
N GLU A 210 19.12 20.38 -5.96
CA GLU A 210 20.46 20.64 -5.45
C GLU A 210 20.61 22.15 -5.17
N VAL A 211 20.92 22.48 -3.92
CA VAL A 211 21.19 23.84 -3.46
C VAL A 211 22.60 23.85 -2.90
N ASP A 212 23.48 24.65 -3.51
CA ASP A 212 24.88 24.82 -3.09
C ASP A 212 25.65 23.48 -2.92
N GLY A 213 25.39 22.54 -3.84
CA GLY A 213 26.00 21.21 -3.85
C GLY A 213 25.38 20.22 -2.86
N GLN A 214 24.32 20.59 -2.14
CA GLN A 214 23.61 19.73 -1.19
C GLN A 214 22.21 19.36 -1.70
N LYS A 215 21.84 18.09 -1.57
CA LYS A 215 20.50 17.61 -1.93
C LYS A 215 19.49 17.99 -0.86
N HIS A 216 18.35 18.52 -1.33
CA HIS A 216 17.17 18.78 -0.54
C HIS A 216 16.01 18.00 -1.14
N LEU A 217 15.19 17.38 -0.29
CA LEU A 217 13.99 16.66 -0.69
C LEU A 217 12.78 17.58 -0.52
N TRP A 218 11.90 17.56 -1.50
CA TRP A 218 10.53 17.99 -1.29
C TRP A 218 9.78 16.89 -0.55
N ILE A 219 9.20 17.26 0.59
CA ILE A 219 8.41 16.38 1.45
C ILE A 219 6.97 16.90 1.42
N GLY A 220 6.02 16.02 1.13
CA GLY A 220 4.59 16.32 1.22
C GLY A 220 4.10 16.11 2.65
N LYS A 221 3.06 16.84 3.03
CA LYS A 221 2.22 16.54 4.20
C LYS A 221 0.85 16.13 3.67
N ARG A 222 0.41 14.93 3.99
CA ARG A 222 -0.87 14.37 3.53
C ARG A 222 -2.03 15.22 4.03
N SER A 223 -3.06 15.36 3.21
CA SER A 223 -4.31 15.99 3.61
C SER A 223 -4.93 15.30 4.82
N ASP A 224 -5.55 16.08 5.73
CA ASP A 224 -6.25 15.54 6.90
C ASP A 224 -7.49 14.73 6.51
N THR A 225 -7.95 14.80 5.26
CA THR A 225 -9.09 14.03 4.74
C THR A 225 -8.69 12.65 4.20
N LYS A 226 -7.40 12.33 4.09
CA LYS A 226 -6.94 11.01 3.60
C LYS A 226 -7.37 9.91 4.57
N GLN A 227 -7.93 8.81 4.04
CA GLN A 227 -8.39 7.71 4.92
C GLN A 227 -7.22 7.00 5.63
N THR A 228 -6.04 6.99 5.01
CA THR A 228 -4.83 6.40 5.60
C THR A 228 -3.81 7.49 5.89
N TYR A 229 -3.36 7.52 7.14
CA TYR A 229 -2.31 8.42 7.65
C TYR A 229 -2.60 9.91 7.39
N PRO A 230 -3.78 10.45 7.77
CA PRO A 230 -4.09 11.86 7.60
C PRO A 230 -3.08 12.75 8.36
N GLY A 231 -2.65 13.85 7.74
CA GLY A 231 -1.75 14.83 8.34
C GLY A 231 -0.29 14.38 8.52
N MET A 232 0.05 13.16 8.12
CA MET A 232 1.42 12.62 8.21
C MET A 232 2.29 13.12 7.06
N LEU A 233 3.61 13.08 7.23
CA LEU A 233 4.54 13.36 6.13
C LEU A 233 4.57 12.21 5.13
N ASP A 234 4.82 12.56 3.86
CA ASP A 234 4.96 11.65 2.74
C ASP A 234 6.07 12.10 1.76
N HIS A 235 6.36 11.26 0.77
CA HIS A 235 7.20 11.66 -0.35
C HIS A 235 6.60 12.85 -1.09
N LEU A 236 7.35 13.39 -2.04
CA LEU A 236 6.75 14.35 -2.96
C LEU A 236 5.57 13.74 -3.73
N VAL A 237 5.70 12.47 -4.15
CA VAL A 237 4.65 11.73 -4.84
C VAL A 237 4.64 10.27 -4.36
N ALA A 238 3.46 9.74 -4.01
CA ALA A 238 3.28 8.36 -3.56
C ALA A 238 1.86 7.80 -3.85
N GLY A 239 1.76 6.88 -4.81
CA GLY A 239 0.49 6.31 -5.24
C GLY A 239 0.44 4.78 -5.17
N GLY A 240 -0.77 4.23 -5.00
CA GLY A 240 -1.02 2.80 -5.27
C GLY A 240 -0.82 2.51 -6.75
N LEU A 241 -0.50 1.26 -7.11
CA LEU A 241 -0.42 0.83 -8.51
C LEU A 241 -1.72 0.09 -8.90
N PRO A 242 -2.69 0.77 -9.53
CA PRO A 242 -3.96 0.17 -9.87
C PRO A 242 -3.82 -0.83 -11.03
N HIS A 243 -4.88 -1.59 -11.26
CA HIS A 243 -4.97 -2.48 -12.40
C HIS A 243 -4.89 -1.71 -13.73
N GLY A 244 -4.06 -2.19 -14.66
CA GLY A 244 -4.05 -1.71 -16.05
C GLY A 244 -3.12 -0.52 -16.35
N ILE A 245 -2.33 -0.06 -15.38
CA ILE A 245 -1.29 0.96 -15.58
C ILE A 245 0.10 0.38 -15.25
N ASP A 246 1.12 0.75 -16.02
CA ASP A 246 2.50 0.40 -15.68
C ASP A 246 3.09 1.39 -14.66
N CYS A 247 4.20 1.01 -14.01
CA CYS A 247 4.77 1.82 -12.93
C CYS A 247 5.25 3.20 -13.40
N GLN A 248 5.75 3.35 -14.62
CA GLN A 248 6.27 4.63 -15.10
C GLN A 248 5.13 5.59 -15.40
N GLU A 249 4.09 5.13 -16.09
CA GLU A 249 2.89 5.92 -16.35
C GLU A 249 2.16 6.27 -15.05
N ASN A 250 2.15 5.37 -14.07
CA ASN A 250 1.57 5.67 -12.75
C ASN A 250 2.35 6.78 -12.04
N VAL A 251 3.68 6.72 -11.98
CA VAL A 251 4.48 7.83 -11.42
C VAL A 251 4.21 9.14 -12.13
N ILE A 252 4.07 9.13 -13.46
CA ILE A 252 3.78 10.33 -14.24
C ILE A 252 2.39 10.91 -13.90
N LYS A 253 1.37 10.06 -13.78
CA LYS A 253 0.02 10.44 -13.36
C LYS A 253 0.05 11.09 -11.97
N GLU A 254 0.58 10.37 -10.98
CA GLU A 254 0.63 10.83 -9.58
C GLU A 254 1.48 12.11 -9.43
N CYS A 255 2.51 12.27 -10.27
CA CYS A 255 3.30 13.50 -10.32
C CYS A 255 2.49 14.74 -10.68
N GLU A 256 1.56 14.60 -11.63
CA GLU A 256 0.67 15.70 -12.04
C GLU A 256 -0.38 15.96 -10.95
N GLU A 257 -1.06 14.91 -10.47
CA GLU A 257 -2.17 15.01 -9.52
C GLU A 257 -1.73 15.50 -8.13
N GLU A 258 -0.69 14.90 -7.55
CA GLU A 258 -0.31 15.21 -6.16
C GLU A 258 0.58 16.45 -6.06
N ALA A 259 1.43 16.72 -7.06
CA ALA A 259 2.50 17.72 -6.96
C ALA A 259 2.61 18.71 -8.13
N GLY A 260 1.71 18.66 -9.11
CA GLY A 260 1.68 19.59 -10.23
C GLY A 260 2.93 19.50 -11.12
N ILE A 261 3.62 18.35 -11.10
CA ILE A 261 4.83 18.12 -11.88
C ILE A 261 4.40 17.74 -13.31
N PRO A 262 4.67 18.59 -14.32
CA PRO A 262 4.24 18.32 -15.67
C PRO A 262 4.96 17.09 -16.24
N ARG A 263 4.29 16.41 -17.19
CA ARG A 263 4.84 15.24 -17.91
C ARG A 263 6.24 15.48 -18.48
N SER A 264 6.55 16.69 -18.95
CA SER A 264 7.87 17.06 -19.48
C SER A 264 9.01 16.95 -18.46
N LEU A 265 8.70 16.95 -17.16
CA LEU A 265 9.61 16.67 -16.06
C LEU A 265 9.47 15.23 -15.56
N SER A 266 8.25 14.76 -15.28
CA SER A 266 8.04 13.46 -14.62
C SER A 266 8.49 12.25 -15.45
N VAL A 267 8.54 12.34 -16.78
CA VAL A 267 9.14 11.29 -17.64
C VAL A 267 10.63 11.05 -17.38
N LYS A 268 11.30 11.97 -16.68
CA LYS A 268 12.73 11.85 -16.31
C LYS A 268 12.94 11.13 -14.98
N ALA A 269 11.87 10.76 -14.28
CA ALA A 269 11.96 10.00 -13.04
C ALA A 269 12.64 8.66 -13.33
N ILE A 270 13.68 8.34 -12.56
CA ILE A 270 14.48 7.13 -12.75
C ILE A 270 14.10 6.08 -11.69
N PRO A 271 13.92 4.81 -12.06
CA PRO A 271 13.72 3.75 -11.09
C PRO A 271 15.02 3.48 -10.33
N VAL A 272 14.97 3.56 -9.00
CA VAL A 272 16.16 3.40 -8.12
C VAL A 272 16.13 2.10 -7.30
N GLY A 273 14.96 1.48 -7.13
CA GLY A 273 14.85 0.18 -6.51
C GLY A 273 13.44 -0.14 -6.08
N ALA A 274 13.28 -1.19 -5.28
CA ALA A 274 12.00 -1.48 -4.66
C ALA A 274 12.21 -1.88 -3.20
N VAL A 275 11.22 -1.64 -2.37
CA VAL A 275 11.16 -2.19 -1.03
C VAL A 275 9.86 -2.93 -0.79
N SER A 276 9.98 -4.09 -0.19
CA SER A 276 8.86 -4.88 0.28
C SER A 276 8.81 -4.95 1.81
N TYR A 277 7.61 -4.98 2.37
CA TYR A 277 7.39 -5.25 3.79
C TYR A 277 6.09 -6.03 4.01
N MET A 278 5.91 -6.52 5.23
CA MET A 278 4.72 -7.28 5.61
C MET A 278 4.19 -6.88 6.99
N ASP A 279 2.91 -6.52 7.10
CA ASP A 279 2.32 -6.17 8.39
C ASP A 279 1.08 -7.01 8.63
N ILE A 280 1.07 -7.74 9.75
CA ILE A 280 -0.07 -8.55 10.18
C ILE A 280 -0.74 -7.87 11.38
N ASP A 281 -2.02 -7.53 11.20
CA ASP A 281 -2.84 -6.89 12.22
C ASP A 281 -4.28 -7.44 12.19
N GLY A 282 -4.62 -8.22 13.22
CA GLY A 282 -5.89 -8.94 13.28
C GLY A 282 -6.07 -9.85 12.06
N TYR A 283 -7.15 -9.63 11.30
CA TYR A 283 -7.46 -10.39 10.08
C TYR A 283 -6.71 -9.92 8.84
N ARG A 284 -5.93 -8.85 8.95
CA ARG A 284 -5.24 -8.21 7.83
C ARG A 284 -3.82 -8.70 7.72
N TYR A 285 -3.42 -8.99 6.50
CA TYR A 285 -2.07 -9.32 6.11
C TYR A 285 -1.65 -8.43 4.94
N LYS A 286 -1.07 -7.28 5.26
CA LYS A 286 -0.55 -6.33 4.27
C LYS A 286 0.79 -6.85 3.73
N ARG A 287 0.94 -6.87 2.40
CA ARG A 287 2.11 -7.41 1.69
C ARG A 287 2.46 -6.46 0.55
N ASP A 288 3.14 -5.38 0.91
CA ASP A 288 3.32 -4.26 0.00
C ASP A 288 4.70 -4.30 -0.65
N VAL A 289 4.75 -3.87 -1.91
CA VAL A 289 5.98 -3.65 -2.66
C VAL A 289 5.92 -2.25 -3.25
N LEU A 290 6.83 -1.39 -2.80
CA LEU A 290 6.95 0.00 -3.20
C LEU A 290 8.06 0.14 -4.23
N PHE A 291 7.73 0.56 -5.45
CA PHE A 291 8.70 0.88 -6.49
C PHE A 291 9.19 2.31 -6.31
N CYS A 292 10.50 2.45 -6.09
CA CYS A 292 11.15 3.70 -5.72
C CYS A 292 11.70 4.40 -6.96
N TYR A 293 11.46 5.70 -7.05
CA TYR A 293 11.95 6.56 -8.11
C TYR A 293 12.66 7.79 -7.55
N ASP A 294 13.61 8.32 -8.30
CA ASP A 294 14.23 9.61 -8.04
C ASP A 294 13.92 10.57 -9.20
N LEU A 295 13.60 11.82 -8.87
CA LEU A 295 13.46 12.89 -9.86
C LEU A 295 14.21 14.14 -9.40
N LYS A 296 15.22 14.54 -10.17
CA LYS A 296 15.86 15.84 -10.00
C LYS A 296 14.96 16.92 -10.59
N LEU A 297 14.48 17.82 -9.75
CA LEU A 297 13.62 18.94 -10.12
C LEU A 297 14.45 20.21 -10.41
N PRO A 298 13.94 21.13 -11.25
CA PRO A 298 14.50 22.47 -11.38
C PRO A 298 14.58 23.18 -10.03
N LYS A 299 15.60 24.02 -9.82
CA LYS A 299 15.81 24.74 -8.54
C LYS A 299 14.66 25.68 -8.20
N ASP A 300 13.98 26.19 -9.21
CA ASP A 300 12.85 27.12 -9.14
C ASP A 300 11.48 26.41 -9.16
N PHE A 301 11.46 25.08 -9.24
CA PHE A 301 10.21 24.32 -9.19
C PHE A 301 9.63 24.34 -7.78
N ILE A 302 8.36 24.74 -7.68
CA ILE A 302 7.55 24.70 -6.46
C ILE A 302 6.38 23.74 -6.72
N PRO A 303 6.24 22.64 -5.96
CA PRO A 303 5.13 21.72 -6.13
C PRO A 303 3.80 22.38 -5.78
N ASN A 304 2.75 21.97 -6.48
CA ASN A 304 1.39 22.41 -6.24
C ASN A 304 0.47 21.20 -6.13
N ASN A 305 -0.42 21.17 -5.14
CA ASN A 305 -1.41 20.12 -5.05
C ASN A 305 -2.53 20.38 -6.06
N GLU A 306 -2.84 19.41 -6.93
CA GLU A 306 -3.88 19.55 -7.96
C GLU A 306 -5.18 18.78 -7.62
N ASP A 307 -5.11 17.73 -6.80
CA ASP A 307 -6.23 16.80 -6.57
C ASP A 307 -6.82 16.83 -5.15
N GLY A 308 -6.18 17.53 -4.21
CA GLY A 308 -6.62 17.62 -2.82
C GLY A 308 -6.00 16.59 -1.87
N GLU A 309 -5.08 15.74 -2.34
CA GLU A 309 -4.49 14.67 -1.53
C GLU A 309 -3.35 15.13 -0.62
N VAL A 310 -2.70 16.26 -0.94
CA VAL A 310 -1.59 16.84 -0.18
C VAL A 310 -1.96 18.18 0.45
N ASP A 311 -1.81 18.33 1.77
CA ASP A 311 -2.06 19.59 2.48
C ASP A 311 -1.01 20.66 2.16
N SER A 312 0.27 20.31 2.25
CA SER A 312 1.36 21.26 2.08
C SER A 312 2.68 20.58 1.72
N PHE A 313 3.63 21.34 1.18
CA PHE A 313 4.97 20.87 0.83
C PHE A 313 6.06 21.63 1.57
N LYS A 314 7.17 20.95 1.82
CA LYS A 314 8.38 21.60 2.34
C LYS A 314 9.64 21.04 1.74
N LEU A 315 10.55 21.94 1.38
CA LEU A 315 11.89 21.59 0.95
C LEU A 315 12.81 21.46 2.17
N ILE A 316 13.37 20.26 2.39
CA ILE A 316 14.13 19.90 3.59
C ILE A 316 15.47 19.27 3.18
N PRO A 317 16.61 19.66 3.80
CA PRO A 317 17.89 18.98 3.57
C PRO A 317 17.79 17.48 3.87
N VAL A 318 18.38 16.62 3.03
CA VAL A 318 18.32 15.15 3.20
C VAL A 318 18.74 14.71 4.61
N ARG A 319 19.77 15.37 5.18
CA ARG A 319 20.21 15.10 6.55
C ARG A 319 19.09 15.30 7.58
N GLN A 320 18.34 16.40 7.47
CA GLN A 320 17.23 16.67 8.41
C GLN A 320 16.09 15.67 8.21
N VAL A 321 15.80 15.25 6.98
CA VAL A 321 14.82 14.19 6.72
C VAL A 321 15.22 12.89 7.44
N ALA A 322 16.49 12.51 7.38
CA ALA A 322 17.01 11.36 8.12
C ALA A 322 16.83 11.51 9.65
N GLU A 323 17.07 12.69 10.21
CA GLU A 323 16.87 12.96 11.64
C GLU A 323 15.39 12.86 12.05
N VAL A 324 14.49 13.43 11.24
CA VAL A 324 13.05 13.33 11.47
C VAL A 324 12.64 11.86 11.52
N ILE A 325 13.14 11.04 10.60
CA ILE A 325 12.79 9.63 10.56
C ILE A 325 13.39 8.84 11.74
N HIS A 326 14.64 9.13 12.09
CA HIS A 326 15.34 8.49 13.21
C HIS A 326 14.62 8.70 14.54
N THR A 327 14.15 9.93 14.80
CA THR A 327 13.68 10.37 16.13
C THR A 327 12.17 10.34 16.30
N SER A 328 11.40 10.51 15.23
CA SER A 328 9.95 10.63 15.35
C SER A 328 9.31 9.29 15.70
N LEU A 329 8.40 9.26 16.68
CA LEU A 329 7.43 8.16 16.86
C LEU A 329 6.38 8.12 15.74
N LEU A 330 6.38 9.14 14.88
CA LEU A 330 5.39 9.34 13.83
C LEU A 330 5.52 8.28 12.73
N ASN A 331 4.36 7.90 12.21
CA ASN A 331 4.19 6.94 11.12
C ASN A 331 4.54 7.61 9.79
N ILE A 332 5.82 7.96 9.63
CA ILE A 332 6.46 8.14 8.34
C ILE A 332 6.72 6.73 7.76
N MET A 333 5.68 5.91 7.66
CA MET A 333 5.85 4.48 7.39
C MET A 333 6.38 4.23 5.98
N ASP A 334 6.03 5.09 5.03
CA ASP A 334 6.40 4.88 3.64
C ASP A 334 7.58 5.77 3.17
N ILE A 335 7.80 7.00 3.69
CA ILE A 335 8.95 7.85 3.25
C ILE A 335 10.29 7.17 3.48
N TRP A 336 10.47 6.56 4.64
CA TRP A 336 11.77 6.06 5.01
C TRP A 336 12.23 4.88 4.16
N ILE A 337 11.25 4.09 3.73
CA ILE A 337 11.51 2.84 3.06
C ILE A 337 12.20 3.09 1.70
N SER A 338 11.88 4.18 0.99
CA SER A 338 12.41 4.45 -0.36
C SER A 338 13.40 5.62 -0.48
N SER A 339 13.62 6.43 0.56
CA SER A 339 14.62 7.51 0.52
C SER A 339 16.04 7.08 0.94
N VAL A 340 16.23 5.85 1.43
CA VAL A 340 17.53 5.31 1.89
C VAL A 340 18.07 4.18 1.01
N ALA A 341 17.24 3.66 0.09
CA ALA A 341 17.66 2.75 -0.99
C ALA A 341 18.27 3.55 -2.14
#